data_AF-A0A2S2PJ95-F1
#
_entry.id   AF-A0A2S2PJ95-F1
#
_cell.length_a   1.000
_cell.length_b   1.000
_cell.length_c   1.000
_cell.angle_alpha   90.00
_cell.angle_beta   90.00
_cell.angle_gamma   90.00
#
_symmetry.space_group_name_H-M   'P 1'
#
loop_
_entity.id
_entity.type
_entity.pdbx_description
1 polymer ?
#
loop_
_entity_poly.entity_id
_entity_poly.type
_entity_poly.pdbx_seq_one_letter_code
_entity_poly.pdbx_strand_id
1 'polypeptide(L)'
;IALFKQFSKSWPNINKEGFENGLMSTFLSPNLNVIKTDMVKFIFDQLTEFQPRDDYKELLQLSLYFLGEKLPEKNSFKKPGACHRARWMAKIIYSIKIVLFRSQFELKDTELSNLEHFTLFIMRVYLKAWFTSTDASGAPLNDLNFLKDLNGYKNTSNGIYKLALKVFSGHLWYLSDTLIGLA
;
A
#
# COMPACT_ATOMS: atom_id res chain seq x y z
N ILE A 1 13.09 10.56 -1.12
CA ILE A 1 13.10 11.53 0.01
C ILE A 1 12.94 12.97 -0.48
N ALA A 2 13.69 13.43 -1.50
CA ALA A 2 13.54 14.78 -2.04
C ALA A 2 12.10 15.07 -2.52
N LEU A 3 11.51 14.17 -3.32
CA LEU A 3 10.12 14.25 -3.77
C LEU A 3 9.12 14.41 -2.60
N PHE A 4 9.26 13.58 -1.56
CA PHE A 4 8.40 13.65 -0.37
C PHE A 4 8.55 14.99 0.37
N LYS A 5 9.76 15.55 0.44
CA LYS A 5 9.98 16.89 1.02
C LYS A 5 9.32 17.98 0.17
N GLN A 6 9.38 17.88 -1.16
CA GLN A 6 8.71 18.83 -2.05
C GLN A 6 7.19 18.76 -1.87
N PHE A 7 6.62 17.55 -1.85
CA PHE A 7 5.20 17.35 -1.58
C PHE A 7 4.76 17.87 -0.20
N SER A 8 5.57 17.63 0.84
CA SER A 8 5.27 18.17 2.17
C SER A 8 5.26 19.70 2.19
N LYS A 9 6.05 20.37 1.34
CA LYS A 9 6.08 21.83 1.23
C LYS A 9 4.88 22.36 0.43
N SER A 10 4.42 21.66 -0.60
CA SER A 10 3.22 22.03 -1.37
C SER A 10 1.92 21.72 -0.63
N TRP A 11 1.96 20.94 0.45
CA TRP A 11 0.78 20.52 1.21
C TRP A 11 -0.22 21.63 1.57
N PRO A 12 0.18 22.84 2.02
CA PRO A 12 -0.78 23.91 2.32
C PRO A 12 -1.63 24.32 1.12
N ASN A 13 -1.10 24.19 -0.11
CA ASN A 13 -1.74 24.66 -1.34
C ASN A 13 -2.61 23.61 -2.03
N ILE A 14 -2.51 22.33 -1.62
CA ILE A 14 -3.31 21.23 -2.19
C ILE A 14 -4.78 21.35 -1.73
N ASN A 15 -5.74 21.27 -2.64
CA ASN A 15 -7.15 21.08 -2.32
C ASN A 15 -7.41 19.62 -1.93
N LYS A 16 -7.85 19.40 -0.68
CA LYS A 16 -8.06 18.06 -0.10
C LYS A 16 -9.34 17.39 -0.59
N GLU A 17 -10.28 18.14 -1.16
CA GLU A 17 -11.51 17.59 -1.72
C GLU A 17 -11.34 17.18 -3.21
N GLY A 18 -10.40 17.81 -3.93
CA GLY A 18 -10.12 17.56 -5.35
C GLY A 18 -9.13 16.42 -5.61
N PHE A 19 -9.22 15.31 -4.87
CA PHE A 19 -8.33 14.15 -5.08
C PHE A 19 -8.86 13.22 -6.19
N GLU A 20 -7.94 12.47 -6.80
CA GLU A 20 -8.26 11.46 -7.80
C GLU A 20 -7.90 10.07 -7.28
N ASN A 21 -8.90 9.20 -7.13
CA ASN A 21 -8.66 7.82 -6.71
C ASN A 21 -7.83 7.04 -7.76
N GLY A 22 -7.28 5.89 -7.34
CA GLY A 22 -6.45 5.06 -8.20
C GLY A 22 -7.20 4.46 -9.39
N LEU A 23 -8.53 4.31 -9.31
CA LEU A 23 -9.35 3.76 -10.40
C LEU A 23 -9.48 4.72 -11.59
N MET A 24 -9.14 6.00 -11.43
CA MET A 24 -9.10 6.98 -12.51
C MET A 24 -7.83 6.88 -13.36
N SER A 25 -6.78 6.19 -12.88
CA SER A 25 -5.57 5.93 -13.68
C SER A 25 -5.78 4.72 -14.59
N THR A 26 -5.42 4.87 -15.86
CA THR A 26 -5.53 3.81 -16.88
C THR A 26 -4.66 2.59 -16.56
N PHE A 27 -3.53 2.78 -15.90
CA PHE A 27 -2.64 1.71 -15.47
C PHE A 27 -3.14 1.00 -14.21
N LEU A 28 -3.57 1.77 -13.20
CA LEU A 28 -3.96 1.23 -11.89
C LEU A 28 -5.33 0.56 -11.93
N SER A 29 -6.31 1.16 -12.60
CA SER A 29 -7.71 0.73 -12.61
C SER A 29 -7.92 -0.77 -12.88
N PRO A 30 -7.41 -1.37 -13.97
CA PRO A 30 -7.62 -2.79 -14.24
C PRO A 30 -7.02 -3.69 -13.15
N ASN A 31 -5.88 -3.31 -12.57
CA ASN A 31 -5.20 -4.11 -11.56
C ASN A 31 -5.85 -3.97 -10.17
N LEU A 32 -6.42 -2.81 -9.85
CA LEU A 32 -7.12 -2.55 -8.59
C LEU A 32 -8.53 -3.16 -8.58
N ASN A 33 -9.25 -3.14 -9.72
CA ASN A 33 -10.59 -3.69 -9.80
C ASN A 33 -10.64 -5.20 -9.45
N VAL A 34 -9.60 -5.96 -9.82
CA VAL A 34 -9.50 -7.40 -9.53
C VAL A 34 -9.49 -7.69 -8.02
N ILE A 35 -8.91 -6.81 -7.22
CA ILE A 35 -8.76 -7.01 -5.77
C ILE A 35 -9.75 -6.19 -4.94
N LYS A 36 -10.53 -5.29 -5.57
CA LYS A 36 -11.24 -4.22 -4.89
C LYS A 36 -12.16 -4.73 -3.79
N THR A 37 -13.07 -5.64 -4.12
CA THR A 37 -14.09 -6.14 -3.16
C THR A 37 -13.44 -6.77 -1.93
N ASP A 38 -12.50 -7.70 -2.14
CA ASP A 38 -11.82 -8.41 -1.05
C ASP A 38 -10.96 -7.47 -0.20
N MET A 39 -10.30 -6.51 -0.85
CA MET A 39 -9.45 -5.54 -0.16
C MET A 39 -10.27 -4.54 0.65
N VAL A 40 -11.39 -4.06 0.12
CA VAL A 40 -12.30 -3.16 0.84
C VAL A 40 -12.85 -3.85 2.08
N LYS A 41 -13.31 -5.12 1.94
CA LYS A 41 -13.76 -5.93 3.08
C LYS A 41 -12.66 -6.04 4.14
N PHE A 42 -11.47 -6.48 3.72
CA PHE A 42 -10.32 -6.61 4.61
C PHE A 42 -9.99 -5.30 5.35
N ILE A 43 -9.98 -4.17 4.65
CA ILE A 43 -9.67 -2.87 5.27
C ILE A 43 -10.75 -2.47 6.29
N PHE A 44 -12.03 -2.68 5.98
CA PHE A 44 -13.10 -2.40 6.94
C PHE A 44 -12.99 -3.27 8.19
N ASP A 45 -12.74 -4.58 8.02
CA ASP A 45 -12.52 -5.50 9.15
C ASP A 45 -11.32 -5.00 10.00
N GLN A 46 -10.20 -4.64 9.37
CA GLN A 46 -9.03 -4.08 10.07
C GLN A 46 -9.29 -2.75 10.77
N LEU A 47 -10.18 -1.91 10.25
CA LEU A 47 -10.55 -0.64 10.90
C LEU A 47 -11.41 -0.83 12.14
N THR A 48 -12.06 -2.00 12.31
CA THR A 48 -12.76 -2.36 13.55
C THR A 48 -11.80 -2.85 14.65
N GLU A 49 -10.61 -3.30 14.27
CA GLU A 49 -9.56 -3.74 15.18
C GLU A 49 -8.75 -2.58 15.76
N PHE A 50 -8.13 -2.82 16.93
CA PHE A 50 -7.24 -1.83 17.54
C PHE A 50 -5.99 -1.62 16.69
N GLN A 51 -5.73 -0.37 16.31
CA GLN A 51 -4.53 0.02 15.58
C GLN A 51 -3.48 0.59 16.56
N PRO A 52 -2.28 -0.01 16.66
CA PRO A 52 -1.28 0.40 17.63
C PRO A 52 -0.69 1.79 17.35
N ARG A 53 -0.87 2.30 16.13
CA ARG A 53 -0.36 3.61 15.70
C ARG A 53 -1.36 4.32 14.79
N ASP A 54 -1.39 5.64 14.89
CA ASP A 54 -2.24 6.49 14.06
C ASP A 54 -1.90 6.45 12.57
N ASP A 55 -0.64 6.18 12.21
CA ASP A 55 -0.20 6.08 10.81
C ASP A 55 -0.72 4.79 10.15
N TYR A 56 -0.99 3.74 10.92
CA TYR A 56 -1.61 2.52 10.42
C TYR A 56 -3.08 2.74 10.08
N LYS A 57 -3.81 3.40 10.98
CA LYS A 57 -5.20 3.82 10.72
C LYS A 57 -5.28 4.74 9.51
N GLU A 58 -4.35 5.69 9.39
CA GLU A 58 -4.27 6.58 8.22
C GLU A 58 -4.01 5.81 6.93
N LEU A 59 -3.10 4.82 6.93
CA LEU A 59 -2.84 4.00 5.75
C LEU A 59 -4.12 3.28 5.29
N LEU A 60 -4.86 2.63 6.20
CA LEU A 60 -6.12 1.95 5.88
C LEU A 60 -7.15 2.92 5.26
N GLN A 61 -7.30 4.11 5.86
CA GLN A 61 -8.19 5.15 5.35
C GLN A 61 -7.80 5.64 3.94
N LEU A 62 -6.50 5.87 3.71
CA LEU A 62 -5.97 6.27 2.40
C LEU A 62 -6.17 5.17 1.35
N SER A 63 -5.99 3.90 1.74
CA SER A 63 -6.24 2.75 0.87
C SER A 63 -7.71 2.67 0.43
N LEU A 64 -8.67 3.01 1.29
CA LEU A 64 -10.09 3.11 0.90
C LEU A 64 -10.33 4.23 -0.12
N TYR A 65 -9.79 5.43 0.12
CA TYR A 65 -9.86 6.52 -0.87
C TYR A 65 -9.23 6.13 -2.20
N PHE A 66 -8.10 5.40 -2.16
CA PHE A 66 -7.41 4.93 -3.34
C PHE A 66 -8.23 3.92 -4.16
N LEU A 67 -9.04 3.08 -3.49
CA LEU A 67 -9.99 2.15 -4.10
C LEU A 67 -11.33 2.81 -4.48
N GLY A 68 -11.47 4.13 -4.29
CA GLY A 68 -12.66 4.90 -4.64
C GLY A 68 -13.82 4.73 -3.66
N GLU A 69 -13.56 4.23 -2.46
CA GLU A 69 -14.58 4.11 -1.41
C GLU A 69 -14.74 5.41 -0.63
N LYS A 70 -15.94 5.61 -0.08
CA LYS A 70 -16.24 6.73 0.82
C LYS A 70 -16.06 6.26 2.27
N LEU A 71 -15.34 7.06 3.06
CA LEU A 71 -15.28 6.82 4.50
C LEU A 71 -16.60 7.21 5.17
N PRO A 72 -17.04 6.48 6.21
CA PRO A 72 -18.25 6.81 6.99
C PRO A 72 -18.16 8.19 7.65
N GLU A 73 -16.96 8.58 8.09
CA GLU A 73 -16.68 9.89 8.66
C GLU A 73 -16.00 10.78 7.60
N LYS A 74 -16.34 12.07 7.58
CA LYS A 74 -15.64 13.09 6.78
C LYS A 74 -14.26 13.34 7.40
N ASN A 75 -13.36 12.36 7.28
CA ASN A 75 -11.99 12.48 7.75
C ASN A 75 -11.18 13.31 6.75
N SER A 76 -10.74 14.50 7.17
CA SER A 76 -9.82 15.30 6.39
C SER A 76 -8.47 14.59 6.27
N PHE A 77 -7.87 14.59 5.07
CA PHE A 77 -6.51 14.10 4.89
C PHE A 77 -5.54 14.75 5.89
N LYS A 78 -4.88 13.94 6.73
CA LYS A 78 -3.88 14.43 7.69
C LYS A 78 -2.70 15.07 6.96
N LYS A 79 -2.00 16.00 7.61
CA LYS A 79 -0.75 16.55 7.07
C LYS A 79 0.31 15.44 6.95
N PRO A 80 1.06 15.35 5.83
CA PRO A 80 2.17 14.42 5.71
C PRO A 80 3.16 14.58 6.87
N GLY A 81 3.45 13.47 7.56
CA GLY A 81 4.35 13.44 8.72
C GLY A 81 5.83 13.57 8.34
N ALA A 82 6.71 13.53 9.33
CA ALA A 82 8.15 13.61 9.10
C ALA A 82 8.70 12.35 8.40
N CYS A 83 9.24 12.51 7.18
CA CYS A 83 9.84 11.42 6.41
C CYS A 83 11.37 11.35 6.60
N HIS A 84 11.85 10.25 7.20
CA HIS A 84 13.27 9.89 7.30
C HIS A 84 13.56 8.55 6.64
N ARG A 85 14.85 8.18 6.49
CA ARG A 85 15.28 6.96 5.77
C ARG A 85 14.65 5.67 6.34
N ALA A 86 14.54 5.55 7.66
CA ALA A 86 14.07 4.36 8.35
C ALA A 86 12.53 4.24 8.48
N ARG A 87 11.77 5.31 8.19
CA ARG A 87 10.30 5.29 8.36
C ARG A 87 9.61 4.73 7.13
N TRP A 88 9.52 3.40 7.05
CA TRP A 88 8.88 2.70 5.94
C TRP A 88 7.42 3.10 5.73
N MET A 89 6.60 3.07 6.79
CA MET A 89 5.17 3.42 6.74
C MET A 89 4.94 4.82 6.15
N ALA A 90 5.75 5.80 6.56
CA ALA A 90 5.67 7.14 6.01
C ALA A 90 5.88 7.16 4.49
N LYS A 91 6.81 6.36 3.95
CA LYS A 91 7.03 6.30 2.49
C LYS A 91 5.78 5.82 1.74
N ILE A 92 5.09 4.82 2.29
CA ILE A 92 3.84 4.32 1.72
C ILE A 92 2.77 5.42 1.73
N ILE A 93 2.53 6.05 2.88
CA ILE A 93 1.54 7.12 3.04
C ILE A 93 1.82 8.28 2.10
N TYR A 94 3.08 8.72 2.01
CA TYR A 94 3.49 9.76 1.07
C TYR A 94 3.21 9.36 -0.37
N SER A 95 3.61 8.15 -0.78
CA SER A 95 3.40 7.68 -2.14
C SER A 95 1.93 7.61 -2.51
N ILE A 96 1.06 7.09 -1.65
CA ILE A 96 -0.39 7.04 -1.90
C ILE A 96 -0.96 8.45 -2.01
N LYS A 97 -0.60 9.37 -1.09
CA LYS A 97 -1.07 10.76 -1.15
C LYS A 97 -0.63 11.47 -2.43
N ILE A 98 0.62 11.30 -2.84
CA ILE A 98 1.11 11.93 -4.06
C ILE A 98 0.32 11.44 -5.27
N VAL A 99 0.03 10.14 -5.36
CA VAL A 99 -0.80 9.60 -6.47
C VAL A 99 -2.25 10.11 -6.38
N LEU A 100 -2.82 10.22 -5.18
CA LEU A 100 -4.17 10.79 -4.98
C LEU A 100 -4.27 12.27 -5.40
N PHE A 101 -3.20 13.04 -5.20
CA PHE A 101 -3.15 14.47 -5.53
C PHE A 101 -2.28 14.77 -6.78
N ARG A 102 -2.12 13.79 -7.67
CA ARG A 102 -1.20 13.86 -8.83
C ARG A 102 -1.50 15.00 -9.80
N SER A 103 -2.75 15.44 -9.92
CA SER A 103 -3.13 16.59 -10.76
C SER A 103 -2.85 17.95 -10.13
N GLN A 104 -2.58 17.98 -8.82
CA GLN A 104 -2.32 19.20 -8.06
C GLN A 104 -0.84 19.34 -7.66
N PHE A 105 0.01 18.40 -8.07
CA PHE A 105 1.42 18.37 -7.73
C PHE A 105 2.25 18.03 -8.96
N GLU A 106 3.19 18.91 -9.30
CA GLU A 106 4.07 18.71 -10.45
C GLU A 106 4.92 17.45 -10.28
N LEU A 107 4.73 16.50 -11.19
CA LEU A 107 5.44 15.23 -11.25
C LEU A 107 5.98 15.03 -12.65
N LYS A 108 7.18 14.48 -12.77
CA LYS A 108 7.63 13.93 -14.04
C LYS A 108 6.85 12.66 -14.33
N ASP A 109 6.61 12.35 -15.60
CA ASP A 109 5.91 11.13 -16.02
C ASP A 109 6.58 9.86 -15.45
N THR A 110 7.91 9.86 -15.36
CA THR A 110 8.68 8.76 -14.75
C THR A 110 8.48 8.66 -13.24
N GLU A 111 8.31 9.78 -12.55
CA GLU A 111 8.05 9.80 -11.10
C GLU A 111 6.64 9.30 -10.81
N LEU A 112 5.64 9.75 -11.58
CA LEU A 112 4.27 9.28 -11.47
C LEU A 112 4.19 7.78 -11.76
N SER A 113 4.74 7.31 -12.88
CA SER A 113 4.75 5.90 -13.25
C SER A 113 5.38 5.01 -12.17
N ASN A 114 6.53 5.43 -11.60
CA ASN A 114 7.17 4.70 -10.50
C ASN A 114 6.30 4.68 -9.24
N LEU A 115 5.62 5.77 -8.91
CA LEU A 115 4.71 5.84 -7.77
C LEU A 115 3.45 4.99 -7.98
N GLU A 116 2.91 4.93 -9.18
CA GLU A 116 1.78 4.05 -9.52
C GLU A 116 2.18 2.58 -9.38
N HIS A 117 3.32 2.16 -9.94
CA HIS A 117 3.82 0.80 -9.78
C HIS A 117 4.07 0.44 -8.31
N PHE A 118 4.62 1.37 -7.54
CA PHE A 118 4.88 1.17 -6.12
C PHE A 118 3.58 1.05 -5.31
N THR A 119 2.66 1.99 -5.48
CA THR A 119 1.36 1.98 -4.78
C THR A 119 0.52 0.78 -5.17
N LEU A 120 0.59 0.33 -6.43
CA LEU A 120 -0.06 -0.89 -6.87
C LEU A 120 0.49 -2.13 -6.16
N PHE A 121 1.83 -2.24 -6.02
CA PHE A 121 2.45 -3.32 -5.25
C PHE A 121 2.00 -3.28 -3.79
N ILE A 122 1.91 -2.09 -3.19
CA ILE A 122 1.40 -1.96 -1.82
C ILE A 122 -0.02 -2.50 -1.72
N MET A 123 -0.92 -2.06 -2.60
CA MET A 123 -2.32 -2.44 -2.56
C MET A 123 -2.53 -3.93 -2.85
N ARG A 124 -1.81 -4.50 -3.83
CA ARG A 124 -2.02 -5.90 -4.25
C ARG A 124 -1.35 -6.93 -3.37
N VAL A 125 -0.25 -6.60 -2.72
CA VAL A 125 0.60 -7.59 -2.05
C VAL A 125 0.89 -7.18 -0.61
N TYR A 126 1.46 -5.98 -0.43
CA TYR A 126 2.06 -5.63 0.86
C TYR A 126 1.05 -5.32 1.97
N LEU A 127 -0.08 -4.70 1.64
CA LEU A 127 -1.01 -4.16 2.63
C LEU A 127 -1.52 -5.26 3.57
N LYS A 128 -2.02 -6.37 3.02
CA LYS A 128 -2.50 -7.50 3.82
C LYS A 128 -1.39 -8.07 4.71
N ALA A 129 -0.23 -8.35 4.13
CA ALA A 129 0.91 -8.91 4.86
C ALA A 129 1.40 -8.02 6.01
N TRP A 130 1.33 -6.69 5.85
CA TRP A 130 1.67 -5.78 6.94
C TRP A 130 0.72 -5.93 8.14
N PHE A 131 -0.59 -5.92 7.88
CA PHE A 131 -1.61 -5.92 8.92
C PHE A 131 -1.85 -7.31 9.53
N THR A 132 -1.44 -8.39 8.87
CA THR A 132 -1.49 -9.75 9.45
C THR A 132 -0.20 -10.16 10.15
N SER A 133 0.88 -9.37 10.03
CA SER A 133 2.21 -9.72 10.57
C SER A 133 2.31 -9.83 12.10
N THR A 134 1.32 -9.31 12.84
CA THR A 134 1.30 -9.36 14.31
C THR A 134 0.91 -10.73 14.85
N ASP A 135 0.26 -11.57 14.04
CA ASP A 135 -0.08 -12.94 14.42
C ASP A 135 1.10 -13.88 14.13
N ALA A 136 1.85 -14.19 15.20
CA ALA A 136 2.98 -15.11 15.12
C ALA A 136 2.57 -16.55 14.78
N SER A 137 1.37 -16.96 15.18
CA SER A 137 0.89 -18.33 14.93
C SER A 137 0.48 -18.52 13.47
N GLY A 138 -0.11 -17.48 12.86
CA GLY A 138 -0.42 -17.44 11.44
C GLY A 138 0.73 -17.02 10.53
N ALA A 139 1.94 -16.77 11.06
CA ALA A 139 3.07 -16.29 10.26
C ALA A 139 3.41 -17.19 9.04
N PRO A 140 3.47 -18.53 9.16
CA PRO A 140 3.67 -19.42 8.01
C PRO A 140 2.60 -19.23 6.92
N LEU A 141 1.32 -19.25 7.29
CA LEU A 141 0.20 -19.06 6.38
C LEU A 141 0.23 -17.67 5.70
N ASN A 142 0.53 -16.64 6.47
CA ASN A 142 0.63 -15.26 6.01
C ASN A 142 1.73 -15.11 4.95
N ASP A 143 2.90 -15.72 5.18
CA ASP A 143 4.00 -15.71 4.21
C ASP A 143 3.65 -16.50 2.94
N LEU A 144 2.96 -17.64 3.05
CA LEU A 144 2.49 -18.39 1.88
C LEU A 144 1.45 -17.61 1.07
N ASN A 145 0.51 -16.96 1.74
CA ASN A 145 -0.46 -16.09 1.09
C ASN A 145 0.24 -14.89 0.42
N PHE A 146 1.24 -14.30 1.08
CA PHE A 146 2.06 -13.26 0.47
C PHE A 146 2.78 -13.75 -0.78
N LEU A 147 3.39 -14.94 -0.76
CA LEU A 147 4.04 -15.53 -1.94
C LEU A 147 3.05 -15.82 -3.06
N LYS A 148 1.83 -16.27 -2.73
CA LYS A 148 0.74 -16.48 -3.69
C LYS A 148 0.32 -15.17 -4.35
N ASP A 149 0.09 -14.13 -3.57
CA ASP A 149 -0.26 -12.78 -4.06
C ASP A 149 0.88 -12.21 -4.92
N LEU A 150 2.12 -12.41 -4.49
CA LEU A 150 3.32 -12.01 -5.22
C LEU A 150 3.45 -12.74 -6.56
N ASN A 151 3.20 -14.05 -6.60
CA ASN A 151 3.18 -14.82 -7.85
C ASN A 151 2.06 -14.33 -8.79
N GLY A 152 0.89 -13.99 -8.26
CA GLY A 152 -0.18 -13.32 -9.01
C GLY A 152 0.19 -11.92 -9.51
N TYR A 153 1.20 -11.27 -8.92
CA TYR A 153 1.73 -9.97 -9.35
C TYR A 153 2.76 -10.07 -10.49
N LYS A 154 3.28 -11.28 -10.77
CA LYS A 154 4.31 -11.53 -11.79
C LYS A 154 3.96 -10.99 -13.17
N ASN A 155 2.69 -11.12 -13.57
CA ASN A 155 2.21 -10.67 -14.88
C ASN A 155 2.08 -9.14 -14.96
N THR A 156 1.91 -8.45 -13.83
CA THR A 156 1.85 -6.98 -13.78
C THR A 156 3.24 -6.37 -13.81
N SER A 157 4.18 -6.91 -13.03
CA SER A 157 5.58 -6.47 -13.07
C SER A 157 6.53 -7.58 -12.65
N ASN A 158 7.10 -8.25 -13.65
CA ASN A 158 8.09 -9.32 -13.44
C ASN A 158 9.35 -8.82 -12.72
N GLY A 159 9.74 -7.55 -12.94
CA GLY A 159 10.89 -6.93 -12.27
C GLY A 159 10.67 -6.79 -10.76
N ILE A 160 9.54 -6.20 -10.35
CA ILE A 160 9.17 -6.07 -8.93
C ILE A 160 8.97 -7.45 -8.31
N TYR A 161 8.30 -8.36 -9.00
CA TYR A 161 8.13 -9.75 -8.58
C TYR A 161 9.46 -10.41 -8.21
N LYS A 162 10.45 -10.39 -9.11
CA LYS A 162 11.76 -11.03 -8.89
C LYS A 162 12.51 -10.39 -7.72
N LEU A 163 12.48 -9.05 -7.61
CA LEU A 163 13.16 -8.34 -6.53
C LEU A 163 12.53 -8.64 -5.17
N ALA A 164 11.21 -8.55 -5.07
CA ALA A 164 10.47 -8.88 -3.86
C ALA A 164 10.70 -10.34 -3.46
N LEU A 165 10.56 -11.29 -4.40
CA LEU A 165 10.78 -12.70 -4.12
C LEU A 165 12.19 -12.93 -3.57
N LYS A 166 13.22 -12.38 -4.21
CA LYS A 166 14.61 -12.50 -3.73
C LYS A 166 14.77 -11.99 -2.29
N VAL A 167 14.18 -10.84 -1.95
CA VAL A 167 14.28 -10.27 -0.61
C VAL A 167 13.52 -11.12 0.40
N PHE A 168 12.26 -11.44 0.13
CA PHE A 168 11.40 -12.16 1.06
C PHE A 168 11.82 -13.62 1.25
N SER A 169 12.38 -14.29 0.22
CA SER A 169 12.94 -15.64 0.37
C SER A 169 14.07 -15.71 1.41
N GLY A 170 14.77 -14.61 1.68
CA GLY A 170 15.77 -14.54 2.77
C GLY A 170 15.17 -14.57 4.17
N HIS A 171 13.84 -14.43 4.31
CA HIS A 171 13.14 -14.36 5.58
C HIS A 171 12.29 -15.61 5.88
N LEU A 172 12.28 -16.60 4.98
CA LEU A 172 11.47 -17.82 5.09
C LEU A 172 12.20 -18.99 5.78
N TRP A 173 13.22 -18.70 6.60
CA TRP A 173 14.09 -19.73 7.20
C TRP A 173 13.36 -20.74 8.10
N TYR A 174 12.18 -20.37 8.59
CA TYR A 174 11.33 -21.20 9.45
C TYR A 174 10.32 -22.04 8.65
N LEU A 175 10.13 -21.76 7.36
CA LEU A 175 9.33 -22.59 6.45
C LEU A 175 10.23 -23.70 5.88
N SER A 176 10.16 -24.86 6.52
CA SER A 176 10.82 -26.09 6.03
C SER A 176 9.79 -27.08 5.49
N ASP A 177 10.24 -28.05 4.68
CA ASP A 177 9.38 -29.12 4.15
C ASP A 177 8.66 -29.90 5.27
N THR A 178 9.21 -29.93 6.49
CA THR A 178 8.58 -30.57 7.65
C THR A 178 7.54 -29.68 8.31
N LEU A 179 7.79 -28.36 8.39
CA LEU A 179 6.93 -27.42 9.11
C LEU A 179 5.85 -26.79 8.21
N ILE A 180 5.99 -26.91 6.88
CA ILE A 180 5.05 -26.35 5.90
C ILE A 180 3.63 -26.92 6.05
N GLY A 181 3.49 -28.15 6.52
CA GLY A 181 2.18 -28.76 6.77
C GLY A 181 1.44 -28.17 7.98
N LEU A 182 2.11 -27.34 8.79
CA LEU A 182 1.51 -26.59 9.90
C LEU A 182 1.10 -25.17 9.48
N ALA A 183 1.37 -24.78 8.23
CA ALA A 183 1.02 -23.49 7.65
C ALA A 183 -0.39 -23.50 7.04
#